data_AF-A0AB73SZM4-F1
#
_entry.id   AF-A0AB73SZM4-F1
#
_cell.length_a   1.000
_cell.length_b   1.000
_cell.length_c   1.000
_cell.angle_alpha   90.00
_cell.angle_beta   90.00
_cell.angle_gamma   90.00
#
_symmetry.space_group_name_H-M   'P 1'
#
loop_
_entity.id
_entity.type
_entity.pdbx_description
1 polymer ?
#
loop_
_entity_poly.entity_id
_entity_poly.type
_entity_poly.pdbx_seq_one_letter_code
_entity_poly.pdbx_strand_id
1 'polypeptide(L)'
;MFNYYGGKWKRKREHILKLDGYKCQVAKMYGKAEEANTVHHIYPADIYPEYAWCDWNLISVSLAGHNKLENRATGELTGLGRQLQQRTKPGVDWRGRRKAPLG
;
A
#
# COMPACT_ATOMS: atom_id res chain seq x y z
N MET A 1 -1.20 6.92 17.89
CA MET A 1 -0.08 6.06 17.44
C MET A 1 -0.62 4.70 17.03
N PHE A 2 -0.55 4.37 15.74
CA PHE A 2 -0.99 3.06 15.24
C PHE A 2 -0.07 1.92 15.70
N ASN A 3 -0.63 0.81 16.17
CA ASN A 3 0.16 -0.31 16.70
C ASN A 3 0.59 -1.28 15.58
N TYR A 4 1.75 -1.01 14.98
CA TYR A 4 2.37 -1.87 13.96
C TYR A 4 2.98 -3.18 14.51
N TYR A 5 3.12 -3.33 15.83
CA TYR A 5 3.70 -4.54 16.43
C TYR A 5 2.63 -5.55 16.88
N GLY A 6 1.39 -5.10 17.00
CA GLY A 6 0.26 -5.92 17.45
C GLY A 6 -0.15 -7.02 16.47
N GLY A 7 -0.68 -8.13 17.01
CA GLY A 7 -1.12 -9.27 16.21
C GLY A 7 -2.21 -8.93 15.19
N LYS A 8 -3.05 -7.92 15.46
CA LYS A 8 -4.07 -7.42 14.52
C LYS A 8 -3.43 -6.88 13.24
N TRP A 9 -2.39 -6.04 13.37
CA TRP A 9 -1.66 -5.53 12.21
C TRP A 9 -0.91 -6.64 11.48
N LYS A 10 -0.25 -7.56 12.19
CA LYS A 10 0.44 -8.69 11.54
C LYS A 10 -0.48 -9.49 10.62
N ARG A 11 -1.70 -9.82 11.09
CA ARG A 11 -2.71 -10.50 10.27
C ARG A 11 -3.20 -9.65 9.10
N LYS A 12 -3.42 -8.35 9.33
CA LYS A 12 -3.84 -7.42 8.28
C LYS A 12 -2.79 -7.27 7.19
N ARG A 13 -1.53 -7.05 7.58
CA ARG A 13 -0.38 -6.97 6.67
C ARG A 13 -0.29 -8.22 5.81
N GLU A 14 -0.39 -9.40 6.41
CA GLU A 14 -0.35 -10.67 5.68
C GLU A 14 -1.49 -10.82 4.66
N HIS A 15 -2.72 -10.42 5.04
CA HIS A 15 -3.86 -10.37 4.12
C HIS A 15 -3.60 -9.48 2.91
N ILE A 16 -3.07 -8.27 3.13
CA ILE A 16 -2.76 -7.34 2.04
C ILE A 16 -1.64 -7.85 1.13
N LEU A 17 -0.59 -8.45 1.70
CA LEU A 17 0.47 -9.10 0.93
C LEU A 17 -0.09 -10.19 0.00
N LYS A 18 -1.01 -11.01 0.52
CA LYS A 18 -1.68 -12.05 -0.29
C LYS A 18 -2.54 -11.46 -1.40
N LEU A 19 -3.32 -10.41 -1.13
CA LEU A 19 -4.13 -9.73 -2.14
C LEU A 19 -3.29 -9.18 -3.29
N ASP A 20 -2.09 -8.68 -2.98
CA ASP A 20 -1.15 -8.14 -3.96
C ASP A 20 -0.24 -9.22 -4.59
N GLY A 21 -0.43 -10.49 -4.21
CA GLY A 21 0.36 -11.62 -4.68
C GLY A 21 1.84 -11.54 -4.28
N TYR A 22 2.14 -10.93 -3.13
CA TYR A 22 3.49 -10.63 -2.63
C TYR A 22 4.35 -9.85 -3.63
N LYS A 23 3.73 -9.06 -4.53
CA LYS A 23 4.43 -8.22 -5.50
C LYS A 23 4.42 -6.77 -5.06
N CYS A 24 5.56 -6.11 -5.18
CA CYS A 24 5.69 -4.68 -4.95
C CYS A 24 4.89 -3.90 -6.00
N GLN A 25 3.77 -3.30 -5.58
CA GLN A 25 2.87 -2.61 -6.50
C GLN A 25 3.51 -1.32 -7.08
N VAL A 26 4.42 -0.69 -6.33
CA VAL A 26 5.21 0.46 -6.82
C VAL A 26 6.19 0.02 -7.92
N ALA A 27 6.92 -1.09 -7.74
CA ALA A 27 7.83 -1.60 -8.76
C ALA A 27 7.09 -1.98 -10.05
N LYS A 28 5.90 -2.57 -9.91
CA LYS A 28 5.01 -2.94 -11.01
C LYS A 28 4.58 -1.73 -11.87
N MET A 29 4.43 -0.55 -11.29
CA MET A 29 4.15 0.70 -12.05
C MET A 29 5.24 1.02 -13.07
N TYR A 30 6.47 0.56 -12.83
CA TYR A 30 7.63 0.75 -13.70
C TYR A 30 7.99 -0.49 -14.51
N GLY A 31 7.08 -1.47 -14.62
CA GLY A 31 7.31 -2.72 -15.35
C GLY A 31 8.30 -3.68 -14.68
N LYS A 32 8.62 -3.48 -13.39
CA LYS A 32 9.56 -4.33 -12.65
C LYS A 32 8.83 -5.38 -11.83
N ALA A 33 9.47 -6.54 -11.67
CA ALA A 33 9.04 -7.58 -10.74
C ALA A 33 9.94 -7.56 -9.51
N GLU A 34 9.35 -7.25 -8.36
CA GLU A 34 10.04 -7.20 -7.06
C GLU A 34 9.08 -7.74 -5.99
N GLU A 35 9.63 -8.47 -5.02
CA GLU A 35 8.84 -9.00 -3.91
C GLU A 35 8.45 -7.91 -2.92
N ALA A 36 7.20 -7.93 -2.47
CA ALA A 36 6.73 -7.10 -1.38
C ALA A 36 6.95 -7.80 -0.03
N ASN A 37 7.52 -7.08 0.91
CA ASN A 37 7.75 -7.54 2.28
C ASN A 37 7.19 -6.57 3.32
N THR A 38 6.55 -5.50 2.91
CA THR A 38 5.88 -4.56 3.82
C THR A 38 4.61 -4.02 3.18
N VAL A 39 3.78 -3.38 4.01
CA VAL A 39 2.54 -2.74 3.59
C VAL A 39 2.61 -1.28 4.01
N HIS A 40 2.35 -0.39 3.07
CA HIS A 40 2.31 1.05 3.27
C HIS A 40 0.86 1.55 3.31
N HIS A 41 0.61 2.55 4.14
CA HIS A 41 -0.67 3.26 4.20
C HIS A 41 -0.66 4.41 3.20
N ILE A 42 -1.53 4.34 2.17
CA ILE A 42 -1.62 5.37 1.13
C ILE A 42 -2.06 6.73 1.74
N TYR A 43 -3.04 6.67 2.64
CA TYR A 43 -3.41 7.74 3.55
C TYR A 43 -2.82 7.41 4.93
N PRO A 44 -1.85 8.20 5.44
CA PRO A 44 -1.13 7.90 6.68
C PRO A 44 -2.07 7.69 7.88
N ALA A 45 -1.84 6.62 8.65
CA ALA A 45 -2.73 6.23 9.74
C ALA A 45 -2.81 7.23 10.90
N ASP A 46 -1.76 8.05 11.11
CA ASP A 46 -1.78 9.09 12.15
C ASP A 46 -2.58 10.34 11.74
N ILE A 47 -2.82 10.53 10.43
CA ILE A 47 -3.65 11.63 9.90
C ILE A 47 -5.08 11.15 9.61
N TYR A 48 -5.22 9.93 9.10
CA TYR A 48 -6.50 9.33 8.71
C TYR A 48 -6.72 7.98 9.42
N PRO A 49 -6.87 7.97 10.75
CA PRO A 49 -7.02 6.75 11.52
C PRO A 49 -8.25 5.91 11.12
N GLU A 50 -9.29 6.56 10.61
CA GLU A 50 -10.52 5.93 10.09
C GLU A 50 -10.26 5.01 8.88
N TYR A 51 -9.18 5.25 8.12
CA TYR A 51 -8.80 4.45 6.96
C TYR A 51 -7.73 3.40 7.25
N ALA A 52 -7.20 3.36 8.47
CA ALA A 52 -6.00 2.59 8.78
C ALA A 52 -6.14 1.07 8.59
N TRP A 53 -7.37 0.57 8.53
CA TRP A 53 -7.70 -0.84 8.34
C TRP A 53 -8.39 -1.14 7.00
N CYS A 54 -8.57 -0.15 6.14
CA CYS A 54 -9.25 -0.32 4.85
C CYS A 54 -8.31 -0.96 3.81
N ASP A 55 -8.76 -2.01 3.11
CA ASP A 55 -7.93 -2.69 2.10
C ASP A 55 -7.51 -1.75 0.97
N TRP A 56 -8.40 -0.86 0.53
CA TRP A 56 -8.11 0.15 -0.48
C TRP A 56 -7.04 1.17 -0.03
N ASN A 57 -6.81 1.31 1.27
CA ASN A 57 -5.81 2.24 1.81
C ASN A 57 -4.42 1.61 2.01
N LEU A 58 -4.30 0.30 1.77
CA LEU A 58 -3.10 -0.46 2.08
C LEU A 58 -2.50 -1.01 0.81
N ILE A 59 -1.19 -0.83 0.60
CA ILE A 59 -0.48 -1.25 -0.61
C ILE A 59 0.77 -2.06 -0.26
N SER A 60 0.93 -3.23 -0.88
CA SER A 60 2.14 -4.05 -0.70
C SER A 60 3.32 -3.48 -1.48
N VAL A 61 4.42 -3.26 -0.78
CA VAL A 61 5.65 -2.70 -1.34
C VAL A 61 6.88 -3.43 -0.81
N SER A 62 7.98 -3.33 -1.55
CA SER A 62 9.29 -3.63 -1.03
C SER A 62 9.82 -2.49 -0.17
N LEU A 63 10.96 -2.68 0.48
CA LEU A 63 11.65 -1.60 1.20
C LEU A 63 12.00 -0.42 0.26
N ALA A 64 12.48 -0.71 -0.95
CA ALA A 64 12.79 0.33 -1.93
C ALA A 64 11.51 1.05 -2.40
N GLY A 65 10.42 0.31 -2.61
CA GLY A 65 9.11 0.88 -2.92
C GLY A 65 8.59 1.79 -1.81
N HIS A 66 8.75 1.38 -0.55
CA HIS A 66 8.36 2.19 0.61
C HIS A 66 9.14 3.51 0.66
N ASN A 67 10.46 3.47 0.49
CA ASN A 67 11.30 4.68 0.50
C ASN A 67 10.98 5.64 -0.65
N LYS A 68 10.41 5.14 -1.75
CA LYS A 68 9.90 5.99 -2.83
C LYS A 68 8.60 6.68 -2.47
N LEU A 69 7.78 6.13 -1.57
CA LEU A 69 6.49 6.70 -1.17
C LEU A 69 6.62 7.62 0.05
N GLU A 70 7.54 7.32 0.97
CA GLU A 70 7.66 8.00 2.26
C GLU A 70 9.12 8.18 2.68
N ASN A 71 9.43 9.37 3.22
CA ASN A 71 10.69 9.63 3.88
C ASN A 71 10.69 9.00 5.28
N ARG A 72 11.49 7.96 5.48
CA ARG A 72 11.52 7.21 6.76
C ARG A 72 12.07 8.00 7.96
N ALA A 73 12.77 9.12 7.73
CA ALA A 73 13.24 9.97 8.81
C ALA A 73 12.14 10.87 9.37
N THR A 74 11.20 11.29 8.52
CA THR A 74 10.16 12.28 8.88
C THR A 74 8.74 11.69 8.90
N GLY A 75 8.52 10.55 8.25
CA GLY A 75 7.19 9.97 8.02
C GLY A 75 6.39 10.69 6.93
N GLU A 76 6.98 11.68 6.26
CA GLU A 76 6.28 12.45 5.24
C GLU A 76 6.23 11.72 3.90
N LEU A 77 5.07 11.80 3.22
CA LEU A 77 4.95 11.34 1.85
C LEU A 77 5.89 12.11 0.92
N THR A 78 6.55 11.39 0.01
CA THR A 78 7.30 11.99 -1.09
C THR A 78 6.34 12.51 -2.17
N GLY A 79 6.88 13.08 -3.25
CA GLY A 79 6.08 13.43 -4.44
C GLY A 79 5.32 12.23 -5.02
N LEU A 80 5.94 11.04 -5.09
CA LEU A 80 5.27 9.83 -5.57
C LEU A 80 4.19 9.35 -4.60
N GLY A 81 4.46 9.41 -3.28
CA GLY A 81 3.48 9.10 -2.24
C GLY A 81 2.22 9.96 -2.36
N ARG A 82 2.40 11.28 -2.50
CA ARG A 82 1.28 12.22 -2.71
C ARG A 82 0.51 11.96 -4.00
N GLN A 83 1.19 11.65 -5.10
CA GLN A 83 0.52 11.29 -6.35
C GLN A 83 -0.31 9.99 -6.21
N LEU A 84 0.24 8.98 -5.54
CA LEU A 84 -0.50 7.75 -5.25
C LEU A 84 -1.74 8.03 -4.40
N GLN A 85 -1.60 8.85 -3.36
CA GLN A 85 -2.71 9.27 -2.50
C GLN A 85 -3.80 9.97 -3.31
N GLN A 86 -3.44 10.98 -4.12
CA GLN A 86 -4.39 11.73 -4.96
C GLN A 86 -5.16 10.85 -5.95
N ARG A 87 -4.52 9.81 -6.49
CA ARG A 87 -5.15 8.87 -7.42
C ARG A 87 -6.01 7.81 -6.73
N THR A 88 -5.84 7.64 -5.41
CA THR A 88 -6.55 6.63 -4.63
C THR A 88 -7.82 7.24 -4.06
N LYS A 89 -8.97 6.88 -4.64
CA LYS A 89 -10.28 7.35 -4.18
C LYS A 89 -10.69 6.61 -2.90
N PRO A 90 -11.00 7.32 -1.80
CA PRO A 90 -11.49 6.67 -0.58
C PRO A 90 -12.70 5.77 -0.83
N GLY A 91 -12.68 4.58 -0.23
CA GLY A 91 -13.73 3.57 -0.38
C GLY A 91 -13.70 2.75 -1.67
N VAL A 92 -12.83 3.08 -2.63
CA VAL A 92 -12.75 2.37 -3.92
C VAL A 92 -11.55 1.44 -3.94
N ASP A 93 -11.80 0.14 -4.12
CA ASP A 93 -10.72 -0.83 -4.32
C ASP A 93 -10.03 -0.63 -5.66
N TRP A 94 -8.78 -0.20 -5.62
CA TRP A 94 -7.94 0.03 -6.80
C TRP A 94 -7.33 -1.27 -7.37
N ARG A 95 -7.52 -2.42 -6.72
CA ARG A 95 -7.06 -3.72 -7.24
C ARG A 95 -7.96 -4.30 -8.34
N GLY A 96 -9.23 -3.89 -8.42
CA GLY A 96 -10.17 -4.26 -9.49
C GLY A 96 -10.31 -3.13 -10.53
N ARG A 97 -10.32 -3.36 -11.86
CA ARG A 97 -10.65 -4.53 -12.68
C ARG A 97 -9.56 -4.81 -13.73
N ARG A 98 -9.03 -6.04 -13.79
CA ARG A 98 -8.78 -6.73 -15.07
C ARG A 98 -9.76 -7.89 -15.14
N LYS A 99 -10.99 -7.64 -15.61
CA LYS A 99 -11.68 -8.73 -16.30
C LYS A 99 -10.89 -8.92 -17.60
N ALA A 100 -10.14 -10.01 -17.70
CA ALA A 100 -9.69 -10.46 -19.01
C ALA A 100 -10.96 -10.63 -19.88
N PRO A 101 -10.94 -10.23 -21.17
CA PRO A 101 -11.98 -10.72 -22.06
C PRO A 101 -11.96 -12.24 -21.98
N LEU A 102 -13.10 -12.83 -21.66
CA LEU A 102 -13.31 -14.26 -21.88
C LEU A 102 -13.09 -14.45 -23.39
N GLY A 103 -12.14 -15.32 -23.73
CA GLY A 103 -11.89 -15.74 -25.11
C GLY A 103 -13.08 -16.49 -25.69
#